data_AF-A0A959AQI4-F1
#
_entry.id   AF-A0A959AQI4-F1
#
_cell.length_a   1.000
_cell.length_b   1.000
_cell.length_c   1.000
_cell.angle_alpha   90.00
_cell.angle_beta   90.00
_cell.angle_gamma   90.00
#
_symmetry.space_group_name_H-M   'P 1'
#
loop_
_entity.id
_entity.type
_entity.pdbx_description
1 polymer ?
#
loop_
_entity_poly.entity_id
_entity_poly.type
_entity_poly.pdbx_seq_one_letter_code
_entity_poly.pdbx_strand_id
1 'polypeptide(L)'
;ELEERRTNSANEYQQRSMKGLNDLALMLSEMMQQMQQQMSSMMPGSQACQKPGQGQGNGKDRKPSDKISKGQEDLNKIMKDLKERLDQQRQNGGQGGQPGQPSSEEFAKMAAKQAALRNAVRELQKQKQEQGKGDKLLDEIQDGMNKIETDLVNKRLTNEMLKRQQEILTRLLEHEKAEREREQDEQRQATAAKQQPAKMPPALEEYLKKRRAEIDQFRTVSPALKPYYKQLVEEYVKGGK
;
A
#
# COMPACT_ATOMS: atom_id res chain seq x y z
N GLU A 1 -31.62 40.13 40.40
CA GLU A 1 -32.59 39.09 40.00
C GLU A 1 -32.62 38.74 38.49
N LEU A 2 -32.17 39.59 37.56
CA LEU A 2 -32.15 39.24 36.12
C LEU A 2 -30.88 38.49 35.67
N GLU A 3 -29.81 38.52 36.46
CA GLU A 3 -28.52 37.88 36.14
C GLU A 3 -28.52 36.38 36.48
N GLU A 4 -29.07 35.99 37.64
CA GLU A 4 -29.25 34.58 38.04
C GLU A 4 -30.23 33.79 37.16
N ARG A 5 -31.16 34.46 36.47
CA ARG A 5 -32.03 33.79 35.49
C ARG A 5 -31.29 33.43 34.21
N ARG A 6 -30.26 34.22 33.82
CA ARG A 6 -29.47 33.94 32.61
C ARG A 6 -28.39 32.90 32.85
N THR A 7 -27.83 32.81 34.05
CA THR A 7 -26.85 31.76 34.41
C THR A 7 -27.47 30.36 34.33
N ASN A 8 -28.71 30.19 34.81
CA ASN A 8 -29.42 28.91 34.69
C ASN A 8 -29.66 28.51 33.23
N SER A 9 -30.13 29.44 32.38
CA SER A 9 -30.28 29.17 30.95
C SER A 9 -28.94 28.90 30.24
N ALA A 10 -27.87 29.62 30.59
CA ALA A 10 -26.54 29.42 30.01
C ALA A 10 -25.96 28.04 30.38
N ASN A 11 -26.18 27.59 31.62
CA ASN A 11 -25.83 26.25 32.07
C ASN A 11 -26.62 25.16 31.34
N GLU A 12 -27.92 25.38 31.06
CA GLU A 12 -28.71 24.45 30.24
C GLU A 12 -28.23 24.39 28.79
N TYR A 13 -27.86 25.52 28.18
CA TYR A 13 -27.27 25.56 26.85
C TYR A 13 -25.89 24.88 26.82
N GLN A 14 -25.03 25.13 27.82
CA GLN A 14 -23.74 24.44 27.94
C GLN A 14 -23.92 22.94 28.18
N GLN A 15 -24.86 22.51 29.03
CA GLN A 15 -25.16 21.09 29.22
C GLN A 15 -25.72 20.45 27.95
N ARG A 16 -26.60 21.13 27.19
CA ARG A 16 -27.08 20.63 25.89
C ARG A 16 -25.97 20.56 24.84
N SER A 17 -25.06 21.52 24.80
CA SER A 17 -23.92 21.51 23.88
C SER A 17 -22.89 20.44 24.27
N MET A 18 -22.57 20.29 25.56
CA MET A 18 -21.68 19.25 26.06
C MET A 18 -22.30 17.86 25.92
N LYS A 19 -23.61 17.74 26.13
CA LYS A 19 -24.37 16.50 25.88
C LYS A 19 -24.45 16.20 24.38
N GLY A 20 -24.73 17.19 23.53
CA GLY A 20 -24.74 17.00 22.07
C GLY A 20 -23.36 16.65 21.50
N LEU A 21 -22.28 17.20 22.05
CA LEU A 21 -20.91 16.83 21.69
C LEU A 21 -20.51 15.45 22.22
N ASN A 22 -20.93 15.10 23.43
CA ASN A 22 -20.68 13.79 24.01
C ASN A 22 -21.52 12.71 23.31
N ASP A 23 -22.79 12.98 22.99
CA ASP A 23 -23.68 12.13 22.21
C ASP A 23 -23.15 11.99 20.77
N LEU A 24 -22.57 13.03 20.17
CA LEU A 24 -21.92 12.96 18.87
C LEU A 24 -20.60 12.18 18.93
N ALA A 25 -19.81 12.33 19.99
CA ALA A 25 -18.60 11.55 20.22
C ALA A 25 -18.92 10.08 20.55
N LEU A 26 -19.98 9.82 21.31
CA LEU A 26 -20.49 8.48 21.58
C LEU A 26 -21.01 7.88 20.28
N MET A 27 -21.81 8.59 19.51
CA MET A 27 -22.31 8.14 18.20
C MET A 27 -21.17 7.92 17.19
N LEU A 28 -20.13 8.77 17.18
CA LEU A 28 -18.93 8.57 16.35
C LEU A 28 -18.09 7.38 16.84
N SER A 29 -17.99 7.18 18.16
CA SER A 29 -17.29 6.03 18.76
C SER A 29 -18.04 4.73 18.56
N GLU A 30 -19.37 4.76 18.61
CA GLU A 30 -20.29 3.65 18.40
C GLU A 30 -20.40 3.35 16.91
N MET A 31 -20.34 4.35 16.02
CA MET A 31 -20.19 4.14 14.58
C MET A 31 -18.80 3.65 14.20
N MET A 32 -17.73 4.09 14.86
CA MET A 32 -16.39 3.53 14.66
C MET A 32 -16.30 2.10 15.19
N GLN A 33 -16.89 1.80 16.35
CA GLN A 33 -16.98 0.44 16.89
C GLN A 33 -17.90 -0.44 16.04
N GLN A 34 -19.02 0.08 15.55
CA GLN A 34 -19.94 -0.64 14.67
C GLN A 34 -19.31 -0.86 13.29
N MET A 35 -18.54 0.09 12.74
CA MET A 35 -17.72 -0.15 11.55
C MET A 35 -16.56 -1.12 11.83
N GLN A 36 -15.90 -1.04 12.98
CA GLN A 36 -14.84 -1.96 13.38
C GLN A 36 -15.37 -3.37 13.62
N GLN A 37 -16.58 -3.50 14.16
CA GLN A 37 -17.29 -4.76 14.36
C GLN A 37 -17.87 -5.31 13.05
N GLN A 38 -18.39 -4.47 12.16
CA GLN A 38 -18.87 -4.87 10.83
C GLN A 38 -17.69 -5.27 9.92
N MET A 39 -16.54 -4.63 10.09
CA MET A 39 -15.27 -5.02 9.48
C MET A 39 -14.68 -6.28 10.15
N SER A 40 -14.88 -6.48 11.45
CA SER A 40 -14.54 -7.70 12.19
C SER A 40 -15.46 -8.87 11.87
N SER A 41 -16.70 -8.64 11.45
CA SER A 41 -17.66 -9.67 11.06
C SER A 41 -17.64 -9.97 9.55
N MET A 42 -16.96 -9.14 8.76
CA MET A 42 -16.45 -9.47 7.42
C MET A 42 -15.06 -10.17 7.45
N MET A 43 -14.55 -10.52 8.63
CA MET A 43 -13.54 -11.59 8.72
C MET A 43 -14.24 -12.92 8.42
N PRO A 44 -13.83 -13.68 7.39
CA PRO A 44 -14.16 -15.10 7.40
C PRO A 44 -13.48 -15.69 8.64
N GLY A 45 -14.30 -16.18 9.55
CA GLY A 45 -13.86 -16.82 10.78
C GLY A 45 -12.82 -17.89 10.47
N SER A 46 -11.64 -17.72 11.04
CA SER A 46 -10.63 -18.73 11.22
C SER A 46 -11.10 -19.74 12.28
N GLN A 47 -12.15 -20.51 11.95
CA GLN A 47 -12.48 -21.73 12.65
C GLN A 47 -12.36 -22.93 11.69
N ALA A 48 -11.52 -23.87 12.11
CA ALA A 48 -11.36 -25.23 11.60
C ALA A 48 -10.66 -25.43 10.23
N CYS A 49 -9.34 -25.27 10.23
CA CYS A 49 -8.49 -26.28 9.58
C CYS A 49 -7.40 -26.69 10.58
N GLN A 50 -7.72 -27.64 11.44
CA GLN A 50 -6.75 -28.34 12.29
C GLN A 50 -5.99 -29.34 11.42
N LYS A 51 -4.82 -28.95 10.95
CA LYS A 51 -3.73 -29.89 10.65
C LYS A 51 -2.48 -29.42 11.39
N PRO A 52 -1.93 -30.23 12.32
CA PRO A 52 -0.72 -29.88 13.05
C PRO A 52 0.49 -30.17 12.15
N GLY A 53 1.27 -29.14 11.83
CA GLY A 53 2.46 -29.30 11.02
C GLY A 53 3.15 -27.98 10.73
N GLN A 54 4.20 -27.71 11.53
CA GLN A 54 5.29 -26.76 11.35
C GLN A 54 5.32 -25.91 10.07
N GLY A 55 5.31 -24.59 10.27
CA GLY A 55 5.68 -23.62 9.26
C GLY A 55 5.43 -22.21 9.76
N GLN A 56 6.45 -21.60 10.35
CA GLN A 56 6.50 -20.20 10.76
C GLN A 56 6.48 -19.34 9.47
N GLY A 57 5.29 -19.13 8.91
CA GLY A 57 5.06 -18.27 7.75
C GLY A 57 4.46 -16.95 8.22
N ASN A 58 5.19 -15.85 8.01
CA ASN A 58 4.65 -14.49 8.10
C ASN A 58 3.32 -14.43 7.35
N GLY A 59 2.23 -14.32 8.10
CA GLY A 59 0.90 -14.14 7.55
C GLY A 59 0.90 -12.91 6.67
N LYS A 60 0.50 -13.08 5.40
CA LYS A 60 0.16 -11.97 4.51
C LYS A 60 -1.06 -11.27 5.11
N ASP A 61 -0.81 -10.36 6.03
CA ASP A 61 -1.78 -9.38 6.46
C ASP A 61 -2.29 -8.67 5.22
N ARG A 62 -3.61 -8.71 5.02
CA ARG A 62 -4.30 -8.02 3.92
C ARG A 62 -3.79 -6.58 3.86
N LYS A 63 -3.15 -6.22 2.74
CA LYS A 63 -2.51 -4.92 2.59
C LYS A 63 -3.50 -3.79 2.90
N PRO A 64 -3.03 -2.66 3.45
CA PRO A 64 -3.87 -1.48 3.68
C PRO A 64 -4.65 -1.05 2.43
N SER A 65 -4.08 -1.25 1.23
CA SER A 65 -4.71 -0.96 -0.07
C SER A 65 -6.05 -1.66 -0.28
N ASP A 66 -6.13 -2.95 0.04
CA ASP A 66 -7.31 -3.78 -0.27
C ASP A 66 -8.52 -3.39 0.59
N LYS A 67 -8.25 -2.82 1.77
CA LYS A 67 -9.30 -2.33 2.68
C LYS A 67 -9.83 -0.98 2.21
N ILE A 68 -8.95 -0.12 1.69
CA ILE A 68 -9.33 1.20 1.15
C ILE A 68 -10.21 1.02 -0.10
N SER A 69 -9.80 0.14 -1.04
CA SER A 69 -10.58 -0.17 -2.26
C SER A 69 -11.99 -0.66 -1.92
N LYS A 70 -12.12 -1.56 -0.94
CA LYS A 70 -13.43 -2.09 -0.50
C LYS A 70 -14.30 -1.04 0.19
N GLY A 71 -13.72 -0.24 1.08
CA GLY A 71 -14.45 0.85 1.73
C GLY A 71 -14.97 1.88 0.73
N GLN A 72 -14.18 2.17 -0.32
CA GLN A 72 -14.58 3.02 -1.42
C GLN A 72 -15.72 2.38 -2.25
N GLU A 73 -15.65 1.07 -2.52
CA GLU A 73 -16.71 0.35 -3.24
C GLU A 73 -18.05 0.38 -2.48
N ASP A 74 -18.01 0.18 -1.16
CA ASP A 74 -19.19 0.24 -0.31
C ASP A 74 -19.81 1.64 -0.30
N LEU A 75 -18.99 2.70 -0.24
CA LEU A 75 -19.46 4.07 -0.40
C LEU A 75 -20.10 4.31 -1.77
N ASN A 76 -19.54 3.73 -2.85
CA ASN A 76 -20.13 3.86 -4.20
C ASN A 76 -21.51 3.23 -4.26
N LYS A 77 -21.71 2.08 -3.62
CA LYS A 77 -23.00 1.40 -3.54
C LYS A 77 -24.02 2.23 -2.77
N ILE A 78 -23.64 2.74 -1.60
CA ILE A 78 -24.51 3.59 -0.77
C ILE A 78 -24.91 4.86 -1.51
N MET A 79 -23.96 5.54 -2.17
CA MET A 79 -24.26 6.76 -2.93
C MET A 79 -25.16 6.49 -4.14
N LYS A 80 -24.99 5.34 -4.82
CA LYS A 80 -25.86 4.93 -5.94
C LYS A 80 -27.27 4.63 -5.47
N ASP A 81 -27.43 3.82 -4.42
CA ASP A 81 -28.75 3.51 -3.83
C ASP A 81 -29.45 4.81 -3.40
N LEU A 82 -28.73 5.71 -2.74
CA LEU A 82 -29.29 7.00 -2.34
C LEU A 82 -29.72 7.84 -3.55
N LYS A 83 -28.94 7.86 -4.63
CA LYS A 83 -29.27 8.57 -5.87
C LYS A 83 -30.51 7.99 -6.53
N GLU A 84 -30.62 6.66 -6.60
CA GLU A 84 -31.76 5.98 -7.18
C GLU A 84 -33.04 6.26 -6.39
N ARG A 85 -32.98 6.24 -5.05
CA ARG A 85 -34.12 6.64 -4.19
C ARG A 85 -34.55 8.07 -4.45
N LEU A 86 -33.58 8.99 -4.53
CA LEU A 86 -33.82 10.39 -4.86
C LEU A 86 -34.47 10.57 -6.25
N ASP A 87 -33.99 9.83 -7.25
CA ASP A 87 -34.51 9.92 -8.62
C ASP A 87 -35.91 9.30 -8.76
N GLN A 88 -36.16 8.15 -8.13
CA GLN A 88 -37.48 7.52 -8.07
C GLN A 88 -38.50 8.45 -7.40
N GLN A 89 -38.10 9.13 -6.32
CA GLN A 89 -38.96 10.09 -5.64
C GLN A 89 -39.21 11.35 -6.48
N ARG A 90 -38.26 11.76 -7.33
CA ARG A 90 -38.46 12.86 -8.30
C ARG A 90 -39.38 12.47 -9.46
N GLN A 91 -39.37 11.21 -9.91
CA GLN A 91 -40.21 10.74 -11.02
C GLN A 91 -41.67 10.49 -10.64
N ASN A 92 -41.96 10.09 -9.39
CA ASN A 92 -43.32 9.79 -8.93
C ASN A 92 -44.20 11.01 -8.61
N GLY A 93 -43.82 12.21 -9.05
CA GLY A 93 -44.72 13.35 -9.25
C GLY A 93 -45.82 13.60 -8.21
N GLY A 94 -45.46 14.23 -7.08
CA GLY A 94 -46.34 15.24 -6.48
C GLY A 94 -46.80 15.04 -5.03
N GLN A 95 -46.99 16.21 -4.40
CA GLN A 95 -47.86 16.50 -3.26
C GLN A 95 -47.22 16.43 -1.85
N GLY A 96 -46.89 17.64 -1.36
CA GLY A 96 -47.17 18.02 0.03
C GLY A 96 -46.28 17.41 1.13
N GLY A 97 -45.17 18.08 1.42
CA GLY A 97 -44.59 18.11 2.77
C GLY A 97 -43.48 17.11 3.04
N GLN A 98 -42.22 17.50 2.77
CA GLN A 98 -40.96 16.96 3.33
C GLN A 98 -41.04 15.59 4.04
N PRO A 99 -40.83 14.48 3.31
CA PRO A 99 -40.05 13.37 3.88
C PRO A 99 -39.30 12.65 2.74
N GLY A 100 -38.07 13.07 2.44
CA GLY A 100 -37.37 12.50 1.28
C GLY A 100 -36.05 13.13 0.89
N GLN A 101 -35.72 14.30 1.44
CA GLN A 101 -34.32 14.71 1.42
C GLN A 101 -33.53 13.74 2.30
N PRO A 102 -32.41 13.20 1.81
CA PRO A 102 -31.53 12.41 2.65
C PRO A 102 -31.23 13.22 3.89
N SER A 103 -31.30 12.55 5.03
CA SER A 103 -31.09 13.22 6.31
C SER A 103 -29.72 13.89 6.29
N SER A 104 -29.61 15.06 6.93
CA SER A 104 -28.29 15.69 7.13
C SER A 104 -27.33 14.74 7.84
N GLU A 105 -27.86 13.82 8.62
CA GLU A 105 -27.13 12.75 9.29
C GLU A 105 -26.56 11.72 8.30
N GLU A 106 -27.31 11.25 7.30
CA GLU A 106 -26.79 10.35 6.25
C GLU A 106 -25.66 10.99 5.45
N PHE A 107 -25.80 12.26 5.06
CA PHE A 107 -24.73 13.00 4.40
C PHE A 107 -23.50 13.18 5.29
N ALA A 108 -23.70 13.51 6.58
CA ALA A 108 -22.60 13.61 7.53
C ALA A 108 -21.86 12.28 7.73
N LYS A 109 -22.61 11.17 7.80
CA LYS A 109 -22.06 9.81 7.88
C LYS A 109 -21.25 9.45 6.63
N MET A 110 -21.73 9.78 5.44
CA MET A 110 -20.99 9.58 4.20
C MET A 110 -19.73 10.45 4.13
N ALA A 111 -19.83 11.73 4.50
CA ALA A 111 -18.68 12.64 4.54
C ALA A 111 -17.62 12.16 5.54
N ALA A 112 -18.03 11.69 6.72
CA ALA A 112 -17.13 11.13 7.72
C ALA A 112 -16.41 9.86 7.21
N LYS A 113 -17.14 8.96 6.54
CA LYS A 113 -16.55 7.78 5.89
C LYS A 113 -15.56 8.17 4.79
N GLN A 114 -15.92 9.13 3.94
CA GLN A 114 -15.05 9.63 2.87
C GLN A 114 -13.76 10.24 3.44
N ALA A 115 -13.87 11.05 4.50
CA ALA A 115 -12.73 11.65 5.18
C ALA A 115 -11.81 10.60 5.83
N ALA A 116 -12.39 9.54 6.41
CA ALA A 116 -11.62 8.42 6.94
C ALA A 116 -10.84 7.69 5.83
N LEU A 117 -11.46 7.45 4.67
CA LEU A 117 -10.77 6.87 3.52
C LEU A 117 -9.67 7.78 2.97
N ARG A 118 -9.93 9.09 2.86
CA ARG A 118 -8.90 10.06 2.46
C ARG A 118 -7.71 10.04 3.40
N ASN A 119 -7.94 9.99 4.71
CA ASN A 119 -6.87 9.90 5.69
C ASN A 119 -6.06 8.61 5.54
N ALA A 120 -6.73 7.48 5.26
CA ALA A 120 -6.06 6.21 4.99
C ALA A 120 -5.22 6.25 3.69
N VAL A 121 -5.72 6.90 2.62
CA VAL A 121 -4.95 7.12 1.38
C VAL A 121 -3.74 8.02 1.63
N ARG A 122 -3.90 9.08 2.41
CA ARG A 122 -2.80 9.98 2.78
C ARG A 122 -1.70 9.25 3.55
N GLU A 123 -2.08 8.41 4.52
CA GLU A 123 -1.13 7.62 5.29
C GLU A 123 -0.41 6.60 4.38
N LEU A 124 -1.14 5.93 3.49
CA LEU A 124 -0.55 5.04 2.49
C LEU A 124 0.45 5.76 1.60
N GLN A 125 0.12 6.97 1.17
CA GLN A 125 1.00 7.79 0.34
C GLN A 125 2.25 8.22 1.10
N LYS A 126 2.11 8.63 2.37
CA LYS A 126 3.24 8.98 3.22
C LYS A 126 4.20 7.80 3.38
N GLN A 127 3.68 6.62 3.69
CA GLN A 127 4.48 5.39 3.79
C GLN A 127 5.23 5.07 2.48
N LYS A 128 4.57 5.29 1.34
CA LYS A 128 5.19 5.10 0.01
C LYS A 128 6.27 6.14 -0.30
N GLN A 129 6.05 7.39 0.08
CA GLN A 129 7.05 8.46 -0.06
C GLN A 129 8.28 8.18 0.81
N GLU A 130 8.10 7.68 2.04
CA GLU A 130 9.18 7.25 2.93
C GLU A 130 10.01 6.10 2.32
N GLN A 131 9.37 5.21 1.55
CA GLN A 131 10.04 4.14 0.80
C GLN A 131 10.66 4.62 -0.54
N GLY A 132 10.61 5.93 -0.84
CA GLY A 132 11.09 6.50 -2.10
C GLY A 132 10.23 6.15 -3.32
N LYS A 133 9.10 5.47 -3.13
CA LYS A 133 8.14 5.04 -4.17
C LYS A 133 6.89 5.92 -4.13
N GLY A 134 7.06 7.24 -4.06
CA GLY A 134 5.95 8.20 -4.07
C GLY A 134 5.12 8.07 -5.35
N ASP A 135 3.79 8.01 -5.20
CA ASP A 135 2.88 7.81 -6.32
C ASP A 135 1.99 9.04 -6.53
N LYS A 136 2.07 9.65 -7.72
CA LYS A 136 1.25 10.80 -8.11
C LYS A 136 -0.23 10.41 -8.23
N LEU A 137 -0.52 9.14 -8.52
CA LEU A 137 -1.88 8.64 -8.64
C LEU A 137 -2.64 8.79 -7.31
N LEU A 138 -1.95 8.58 -6.18
CA LEU A 138 -2.54 8.74 -4.85
C LEU A 138 -2.85 10.21 -4.53
N ASP A 139 -2.06 11.17 -5.03
CA ASP A 139 -2.36 12.60 -4.87
C ASP A 139 -3.64 12.97 -5.62
N GLU A 140 -3.76 12.52 -6.87
CA GLU A 140 -4.95 12.77 -7.67
C GLU A 140 -6.21 12.13 -7.07
N ILE A 141 -6.06 10.94 -6.46
CA ILE A 141 -7.13 10.30 -5.70
C ILE A 141 -7.54 11.16 -4.51
N GLN A 142 -6.57 11.66 -3.72
CA GLN A 142 -6.86 12.54 -2.57
C GLN A 142 -7.59 13.81 -3.00
N ASP A 143 -7.19 14.43 -4.11
CA ASP A 143 -7.85 15.62 -4.66
C ASP A 143 -9.28 15.32 -5.12
N GLY A 144 -9.50 14.15 -5.75
CA GLY A 144 -10.83 13.67 -6.08
C GLY A 144 -11.70 13.50 -4.83
N MET A 145 -11.16 12.88 -3.78
CA MET A 145 -11.86 12.67 -2.51
C MET A 145 -12.22 14.00 -1.84
N ASN A 146 -11.33 14.99 -1.83
CA ASN A 146 -11.58 16.33 -1.29
C ASN A 146 -12.78 17.04 -1.95
N LYS A 147 -12.89 16.93 -3.28
CA LYS A 147 -14.02 17.54 -4.02
C LYS A 147 -15.33 16.84 -3.66
N ILE A 148 -15.30 15.51 -3.48
CA ILE A 148 -16.49 14.73 -3.09
C ILE A 148 -16.91 15.07 -1.66
N GLU A 149 -15.97 15.21 -0.72
CA GLU A 149 -16.28 15.67 0.64
C GLU A 149 -16.94 17.05 0.63
N THR A 150 -16.45 17.98 -0.19
CA THR A 150 -17.03 19.32 -0.34
C THR A 150 -18.47 19.25 -0.84
N ASP A 151 -18.74 18.39 -1.83
CA ASP A 151 -20.09 18.18 -2.36
C ASP A 151 -21.02 17.52 -1.32
N LEU A 152 -20.53 16.53 -0.57
CA LEU A 152 -21.29 15.85 0.49
C LEU A 152 -21.65 16.80 1.65
N VAL A 153 -20.72 17.63 2.10
CA VAL A 153 -20.96 18.64 3.16
C VAL A 153 -21.99 19.66 2.69
N ASN A 154 -21.95 20.03 1.41
CA ASN A 154 -22.96 20.89 0.79
C ASN A 154 -24.27 20.17 0.42
N LYS A 155 -24.41 18.89 0.78
CA LYS A 155 -25.57 18.04 0.48
C LYS A 155 -25.90 17.95 -1.02
N ARG A 156 -24.88 18.00 -1.86
CA ARG A 156 -25.01 17.96 -3.32
C ARG A 156 -24.71 16.56 -3.83
N LEU A 157 -25.75 15.84 -4.27
CA LEU A 157 -25.60 14.53 -4.93
C LEU A 157 -25.69 14.68 -6.47
N THR A 158 -24.61 15.15 -7.09
CA THR A 158 -24.55 15.37 -8.55
C THR A 158 -24.04 14.14 -9.30
N ASN A 159 -24.42 14.02 -10.57
CA ASN A 159 -23.91 12.97 -11.45
C ASN A 159 -22.38 13.07 -11.66
N GLU A 160 -21.84 14.29 -11.64
CA GLU A 160 -20.40 14.54 -11.73
C GLU A 160 -19.65 14.01 -10.52
N MET A 161 -20.21 14.19 -9.32
CA MET A 161 -19.62 13.63 -8.10
C MET A 161 -19.64 12.09 -8.14
N LEU A 162 -20.73 11.48 -8.60
CA LEU A 162 -20.80 10.01 -8.75
C LEU A 162 -19.80 9.48 -9.78
N LYS A 163 -19.58 10.19 -10.88
CA LYS A 163 -18.53 9.86 -11.86
C LYS A 163 -17.14 9.94 -11.24
N ARG A 164 -16.81 11.04 -10.55
CA ARG A 164 -15.55 11.19 -9.81
C ARG A 164 -15.33 10.06 -8.81
N GLN A 165 -16.38 9.71 -8.08
CA GLN A 165 -16.35 8.63 -7.10
C GLN A 165 -16.05 7.25 -7.76
N GLN A 166 -16.57 7.01 -8.98
CA GLN A 166 -16.24 5.82 -9.78
C GLN A 166 -14.80 5.86 -10.30
N GLU A 167 -14.35 7.00 -10.82
CA GLU A 167 -12.97 7.19 -11.28
C GLU A 167 -11.95 6.93 -10.17
N ILE A 168 -12.22 7.42 -8.95
CA ILE A 168 -11.38 7.14 -7.77
C ILE A 168 -11.32 5.64 -7.49
N LEU A 169 -12.45 4.95 -7.53
CA LEU A 169 -12.48 3.49 -7.32
C LEU A 169 -11.64 2.77 -8.37
N THR A 170 -11.80 3.12 -9.65
CA THR A 170 -11.03 2.53 -10.74
C THR A 170 -9.53 2.74 -10.53
N ARG A 171 -9.10 3.96 -10.21
CA ARG A 171 -7.70 4.29 -9.96
C ARG A 171 -7.13 3.57 -8.74
N LEU A 172 -7.91 3.41 -7.67
CA LEU A 172 -7.52 2.64 -6.49
C LEU A 172 -7.30 1.15 -6.85
N LEU A 173 -8.19 0.57 -7.65
CA LEU A 173 -8.07 -0.82 -8.11
C LEU A 173 -6.88 -1.02 -9.06
N GLU A 174 -6.64 -0.06 -9.96
CA GLU A 174 -5.46 -0.06 -10.84
C GLU A 174 -4.17 0.02 -10.04
N HIS A 175 -4.10 0.91 -9.05
CA HIS A 175 -2.97 1.01 -8.13
C HIS A 175 -2.74 -0.31 -7.38
N GLU A 176 -3.79 -0.92 -6.84
CA GLU A 176 -3.70 -2.22 -6.14
C GLU A 176 -3.20 -3.34 -7.05
N LYS A 177 -3.66 -3.36 -8.31
CA LYS A 177 -3.19 -4.32 -9.31
C LYS A 177 -1.71 -4.10 -9.65
N ALA A 178 -1.30 -2.86 -9.87
CA ALA A 178 0.09 -2.51 -10.16
C ALA A 178 1.02 -2.91 -9.02
N GLU A 179 0.61 -2.73 -7.76
CA GLU A 179 1.39 -3.16 -6.60
C GLU A 179 1.53 -4.67 -6.50
N ARG A 180 0.47 -5.42 -6.85
CA ARG A 180 0.55 -6.89 -6.91
C ARG A 180 1.47 -7.37 -8.02
N GLU A 181 1.45 -6.72 -9.19
CA GLU A 181 2.35 -7.04 -10.30
C GLU A 181 3.81 -6.79 -9.92
N ARG A 182 4.10 -5.63 -9.30
CA ARG A 182 5.46 -5.29 -8.82
C ARG A 182 6.01 -6.32 -7.82
N GLU A 183 5.19 -6.76 -6.87
CA GLU A 183 5.63 -7.79 -5.91
C GLU A 183 5.89 -9.15 -6.56
N GLN A 184 5.10 -9.53 -7.57
CA GLN A 184 5.32 -10.76 -8.31
C GLN A 184 6.60 -10.68 -9.14
N ASP A 185 6.88 -9.53 -9.75
CA ASP A 185 8.11 -9.30 -10.51
C ASP A 185 9.36 -9.31 -9.62
N GLU A 186 9.30 -8.66 -8.45
CA GLU A 186 10.39 -8.72 -7.45
C GLU A 186 10.65 -10.17 -6.99
N GLN A 187 9.60 -10.97 -6.75
CA GLN A 187 9.73 -12.41 -6.43
C GLN A 187 10.33 -13.20 -7.60
N ARG A 188 9.90 -12.93 -8.83
CA ARG A 188 10.44 -13.59 -10.03
C ARG A 188 11.92 -13.29 -10.22
N GLN A 189 12.33 -12.03 -10.08
CA GLN A 189 13.75 -11.64 -10.16
C GLN A 189 14.59 -12.34 -9.08
N ALA A 190 14.06 -12.49 -7.86
CA ALA A 190 14.74 -13.23 -6.79
C ALA A 190 14.88 -14.73 -7.11
N THR A 191 13.89 -15.32 -7.78
CA THR A 191 13.93 -16.75 -8.19
C THR A 191 14.63 -17.01 -9.51
N ALA A 192 14.95 -15.98 -10.29
CA ALA A 192 15.64 -16.13 -11.56
C ALA A 192 16.96 -16.87 -11.34
N ALA A 193 17.14 -17.99 -12.07
CA ALA A 193 18.33 -18.81 -11.94
C ALA A 193 19.56 -17.96 -12.26
N LYS A 194 20.44 -17.78 -11.26
CA LYS A 194 21.75 -17.16 -11.48
C LYS A 194 22.45 -18.02 -12.54
N GLN A 195 22.74 -17.46 -13.71
CA GLN A 195 23.56 -18.12 -14.71
C GLN A 195 24.90 -18.43 -14.05
N GLN A 196 25.08 -19.69 -13.63
CA GLN A 196 26.38 -20.14 -13.20
C GLN A 196 27.25 -20.21 -14.45
N PRO A 197 28.43 -19.57 -14.43
CA PRO A 197 29.35 -19.71 -15.54
C PRO A 197 29.62 -21.20 -15.75
N ALA A 198 29.63 -21.63 -17.02
CA ALA A 198 29.91 -23.02 -17.35
C ALA A 198 31.23 -23.42 -16.68
N LYS A 199 31.17 -24.37 -15.76
CA LYS A 199 32.38 -24.92 -15.13
C LYS A 199 33.16 -25.64 -16.23
N MET A 200 34.47 -25.43 -16.28
CA MET A 200 35.33 -26.14 -17.22
C MET A 200 35.15 -27.66 -17.03
N PRO A 201 35.10 -28.46 -18.12
CA PRO A 201 35.03 -29.91 -17.98
C PRO A 201 36.24 -30.43 -17.17
N PRO A 202 36.05 -31.42 -16.28
CA PRO A 202 37.13 -31.92 -15.41
C PRO A 202 38.33 -32.45 -16.22
N ALA A 203 38.10 -33.06 -17.38
CA ALA A 203 39.16 -33.51 -18.27
C ALA A 203 40.05 -32.35 -18.80
N LEU A 204 39.44 -31.18 -19.04
CA LEU A 204 40.14 -29.99 -19.53
C LEU A 204 40.91 -29.31 -18.39
N GLU A 205 40.36 -29.31 -17.18
CA GLU A 205 41.02 -28.83 -15.97
C GLU A 205 42.27 -29.67 -15.63
N GLU A 206 42.16 -31.00 -15.68
CA GLU A 206 43.31 -31.90 -15.49
C GLU A 206 44.40 -31.68 -16.56
N TYR A 207 44.01 -31.52 -17.82
CA TYR A 207 44.95 -31.24 -18.92
C TYR A 207 45.68 -29.91 -18.69
N LEU A 208 44.96 -28.84 -18.33
CA LEU A 208 45.57 -27.54 -18.04
C LEU A 208 46.48 -27.58 -16.82
N LYS A 209 46.13 -28.37 -15.78
CA LYS A 209 46.96 -28.56 -14.59
C LYS A 209 48.26 -29.32 -14.91
N LYS A 210 48.18 -30.39 -15.71
CA LYS A 210 49.36 -31.13 -16.20
C LYS A 210 50.27 -30.23 -17.04
N ARG A 211 49.69 -29.50 -17.99
CA ARG A 211 50.43 -28.54 -18.84
C ARG A 211 51.10 -27.43 -18.03
N ARG A 212 50.44 -26.91 -16.98
CA ARG A 212 51.05 -25.93 -16.07
C ARG A 212 52.22 -26.53 -15.29
N ALA A 213 52.07 -27.74 -14.75
CA ALA A 213 53.14 -28.43 -14.03
C ALA A 213 54.37 -28.67 -14.92
N GLU A 214 54.18 -29.05 -16.18
CA GLU A 214 55.25 -29.18 -17.16
C GLU A 214 55.97 -27.83 -17.40
N ILE A 215 55.20 -26.76 -17.64
CA ILE A 215 55.77 -25.41 -17.86
C ILE A 215 56.51 -24.89 -16.63
N ASP A 216 55.97 -25.10 -15.43
CA ASP A 216 56.59 -24.67 -14.17
C ASP A 216 57.89 -25.44 -13.88
N GLN A 217 57.96 -26.72 -14.29
CA GLN A 217 59.21 -27.46 -14.29
C GLN A 217 60.25 -26.75 -15.18
N PHE A 218 59.91 -26.38 -16.42
CA PHE A 218 60.82 -25.64 -17.30
C PHE A 218 61.16 -24.22 -16.83
N ARG A 219 60.31 -23.58 -16.03
CA ARG A 219 60.58 -22.27 -15.42
C ARG A 219 61.53 -22.35 -14.23
N THR A 220 61.48 -23.44 -13.47
CA THR A 220 62.30 -23.64 -12.26
C THR A 220 63.69 -24.19 -12.55
N VAL A 221 63.86 -24.95 -13.63
CA VAL A 221 65.19 -25.24 -14.15
C VAL A 221 65.67 -24.04 -14.94
N SER A 222 66.59 -23.26 -14.37
CA SER A 222 67.38 -22.30 -15.15
C SER A 222 67.92 -23.03 -16.38
N PRO A 223 67.70 -22.55 -17.61
CA PRO A 223 68.23 -23.20 -18.79
C PRO A 223 69.72 -23.40 -18.57
N ALA A 224 70.19 -24.65 -18.72
CA ALA A 224 71.62 -24.94 -18.62
C ALA A 224 72.33 -24.09 -19.68
N LEU A 225 72.91 -22.97 -19.25
CA LEU A 225 73.65 -22.06 -20.11
C LEU A 225 74.72 -22.91 -20.80
N LYS A 226 74.81 -22.83 -22.14
CA LYS A 226 75.93 -23.45 -22.86
C LYS A 226 77.23 -22.99 -22.19
N PRO A 227 78.28 -23.84 -22.11
CA PRO A 227 79.49 -23.55 -21.34
C PRO A 227 80.05 -22.13 -21.58
N TYR A 228 79.98 -21.67 -22.82
CA TYR A 228 80.32 -20.31 -23.24
C TYR A 228 79.59 -19.20 -22.48
N TYR A 229 78.26 -19.27 -22.37
CA TYR A 229 77.46 -18.26 -21.68
C TYR A 229 77.56 -18.38 -20.16
N LYS A 230 77.85 -19.58 -19.63
CA LYS A 230 78.12 -19.79 -18.21
C LYS A 230 79.40 -19.07 -17.78
N GLN A 231 80.46 -19.16 -18.59
CA GLN A 231 81.69 -18.40 -18.36
C GLN A 231 81.45 -16.89 -18.39
N LEU A 232 80.68 -16.40 -19.36
CA LEU A 232 80.37 -14.97 -19.51
C LEU A 232 79.58 -14.40 -18.32
N VAL A 233 78.61 -15.17 -17.79
CA VAL A 233 77.86 -14.79 -16.58
C VAL A 233 78.74 -14.86 -15.34
N GLU A 234 79.58 -15.90 -15.20
CA GLU A 234 80.53 -16.00 -14.09
C GLU A 234 81.57 -14.86 -14.10
N GLU A 235 82.01 -14.43 -15.28
CA GLU A 235 82.93 -13.31 -15.47
C GLU A 235 82.26 -11.97 -15.16
N TYR A 236 81.02 -11.76 -15.60
CA TYR A 236 80.22 -10.58 -15.23
C TYR A 236 79.94 -10.49 -13.72
N VAL A 237 79.59 -11.60 -13.07
CA VAL A 237 79.34 -11.65 -11.62
C VAL A 237 80.63 -11.48 -10.80
N LYS A 238 81.77 -11.98 -11.29
CA LYS A 238 83.08 -11.78 -10.65
C LYS A 238 83.67 -10.38 -10.89
N GLY A 239 83.40 -9.78 -12.05
CA GLY A 239 83.86 -8.43 -12.41
C GLY A 239 83.00 -7.30 -11.83
N GLY A 240 81.85 -7.61 -11.24
CA GLY A 240 80.96 -6.65 -10.57
C GLY A 240 81.24 -6.43 -9.08
N LYS A 241 82.42 -6.81 -8.58
CA LYS A 241 82.90 -6.47 -7.24
C LYS A 241 84.06 -5.49 -7.31
#